data_AF-A0A0N4XMY0-F1
#
_entry.id   AF-A0A0N4XMY0-F1
#
_cell.length_a   1.000
_cell.length_b   1.000
_cell.length_c   1.000
_cell.angle_alpha   90.00
_cell.angle_beta   90.00
_cell.angle_gamma   90.00
#
_symmetry.space_group_name_H-M   'P 1'
#
loop_
_entity.id
_entity.type
_entity.pdbx_description
1 polymer ?
#
loop_
_entity_poly.entity_id
_entity_poly.type
_entity_poly.pdbx_seq_one_letter_code
_entity_poly.pdbx_strand_id
1 'polypeptide(L)'
;MYRWMTGLEPDGKWMSWLTRETLEQFNTYAEAKEHLMNTPMLSPVYYILGGVNPWEGTIITRSLNGTDLLTNLDKTNSKTGWYLLETNYDQDKPVS
;
A
#
# COMPACT_ATOMS: atom_id res chain seq x y z
N MET A 1 -3.53 -8.05 -16.03
CA MET A 1 -4.69 -7.77 -16.92
C MET A 1 -5.08 -8.94 -17.84
N TYR A 2 -4.27 -9.38 -18.82
CA TYR A 2 -4.65 -10.49 -19.73
C TYR A 2 -5.14 -11.75 -18.99
N ARG A 3 -4.37 -12.20 -17.98
CA ARG A 3 -4.71 -13.35 -17.13
C ARG A 3 -6.04 -13.22 -16.38
N TRP A 4 -6.40 -12.02 -15.92
CA TRP A 4 -7.71 -11.74 -15.32
C TRP A 4 -8.83 -11.84 -16.35
N MET A 5 -8.64 -11.26 -17.54
CA MET A 5 -9.61 -11.32 -18.64
C MET A 5 -9.85 -12.75 -19.17
N THR A 6 -8.84 -13.63 -19.08
CA THR A 6 -8.97 -15.05 -19.40
C THR A 6 -9.37 -15.93 -18.22
N GLY A 7 -9.73 -15.35 -17.06
CA GLY A 7 -10.15 -16.11 -15.86
C GLY A 7 -9.04 -16.92 -15.16
N LEU A 8 -7.76 -16.67 -15.48
CA LEU A 8 -6.59 -17.33 -14.87
C LEU A 8 -6.12 -16.66 -13.57
N GLU A 9 -6.58 -15.44 -13.30
CA GLU A 9 -6.37 -14.69 -12.05
C GLU A 9 -7.67 -13.96 -11.65
N PRO A 10 -8.76 -14.68 -11.33
CA PRO A 10 -10.06 -14.07 -11.06
C PRO A 10 -10.07 -13.20 -9.79
N ASP A 11 -9.25 -13.56 -8.81
CA ASP A 11 -9.18 -12.92 -7.48
C ASP A 11 -8.35 -11.63 -7.47
N GLY A 12 -7.68 -11.30 -8.57
CA GLY A 12 -6.86 -10.09 -8.68
C GLY A 12 -7.72 -8.83 -8.78
N LYS A 13 -7.64 -7.95 -7.78
CA LYS A 13 -8.40 -6.69 -7.78
C LYS A 13 -7.71 -5.58 -8.58
N TRP A 14 -8.52 -4.69 -9.13
CA TRP A 14 -8.05 -3.41 -9.66
C TRP A 14 -7.71 -2.48 -8.50
N MET A 15 -6.54 -1.83 -8.57
CA MET A 15 -5.97 -1.09 -7.43
C MET A 15 -6.89 0.03 -6.93
N SER A 16 -7.54 0.76 -7.83
CA SER A 16 -8.52 1.81 -7.47
C SER A 16 -9.82 1.26 -6.85
N TRP A 17 -10.27 0.06 -7.23
CA TRP A 17 -11.40 -0.60 -6.57
C TRP A 17 -11.00 -1.15 -5.21
N LEU A 18 -9.80 -1.71 -5.06
CA LEU A 18 -9.26 -2.11 -3.76
C LEU A 18 -9.18 -0.89 -2.81
N THR A 19 -8.64 0.25 -3.25
CA THR A 19 -8.64 1.49 -2.45
C THR A 19 -10.05 1.94 -2.07
N ARG A 20 -11.01 1.86 -3.01
CA ARG A 20 -12.42 2.19 -2.73
C ARG A 20 -13.00 1.28 -1.65
N GLU A 21 -12.87 -0.04 -1.79
CA GLU A 21 -13.36 -1.01 -0.81
C GLU A 21 -12.69 -0.82 0.55
N THR A 22 -11.38 -0.53 0.59
CA THR A 22 -10.67 -0.17 1.84
C THR A 22 -11.36 0.98 2.56
N LEU A 23 -11.67 2.06 1.83
CA LEU A 23 -12.28 3.28 2.39
C LEU A 23 -13.79 3.14 2.68
N GLU A 24 -14.48 2.22 2.01
CA GLU A 24 -15.92 1.96 2.22
C GLU A 24 -16.19 0.96 3.35
N GLN A 25 -15.27 0.03 3.65
CA GLN A 25 -15.56 -1.15 4.50
C GLN A 25 -14.78 -1.21 5.83
N PHE A 26 -13.61 -0.58 5.94
CA PHE A 26 -12.75 -0.71 7.12
C PHE A 26 -12.68 0.59 7.91
N ASN A 27 -12.75 0.50 9.23
CA ASN A 27 -12.95 1.65 10.12
C ASN A 27 -11.69 2.04 10.91
N THR A 28 -10.65 1.19 10.90
CA THR A 28 -9.38 1.46 11.58
C THR A 28 -8.20 1.46 10.62
N TYR A 29 -7.16 2.23 10.96
CA TYR A 29 -5.90 2.24 10.20
C TYR A 29 -5.27 0.85 10.08
N ALA A 30 -5.34 0.04 11.14
CA ALA A 30 -4.78 -1.32 11.16
C ALA A 30 -5.49 -2.24 10.16
N GLU A 31 -6.82 -2.29 10.18
CA GLU A 31 -7.60 -3.11 9.25
C GLU A 31 -7.44 -2.64 7.79
N ALA A 32 -7.51 -1.32 7.56
CA ALA A 32 -7.34 -0.73 6.23
C ALA A 32 -5.95 -1.05 5.65
N LYS A 33 -4.91 -0.95 6.49
CA LYS A 33 -3.54 -1.33 6.16
C LYS A 33 -3.42 -2.81 5.83
N GLU A 34 -3.97 -3.69 6.66
CA GLU A 34 -3.91 -5.14 6.45
C GLU A 34 -4.63 -5.54 5.14
N HIS A 35 -5.78 -4.94 4.84
CA HIS A 35 -6.48 -5.16 3.57
C HIS A 35 -5.68 -4.68 2.36
N LEU A 36 -5.06 -3.49 2.45
CA LEU A 36 -4.18 -2.96 1.40
C LEU A 36 -2.87 -3.74 1.24
N MET A 37 -2.36 -4.38 2.30
CA MET A 37 -1.11 -5.17 2.27
C MET A 37 -1.26 -6.56 1.64
N ASN A 38 -2.39 -7.22 1.90
CA ASN A 38 -2.55 -8.66 1.65
C ASN A 38 -3.48 -9.01 0.47
N THR A 39 -4.31 -8.09 -0.01
CA THR A 39 -5.25 -8.38 -1.12
C THR A 39 -4.51 -8.51 -2.46
N PRO A 40 -4.69 -9.59 -3.25
CA PRO A 40 -4.10 -9.72 -4.58
C PRO A 40 -4.57 -8.64 -5.56
N MET A 41 -3.68 -8.20 -6.45
CA MET A 41 -3.95 -7.10 -7.38
C MET A 41 -3.34 -7.29 -8.77
N LEU A 42 -3.87 -6.56 -9.75
CA LEU A 42 -3.55 -6.75 -11.18
C LEU A 42 -2.29 -6.03 -11.69
N SER A 43 -1.69 -5.15 -10.88
CA SER A 43 -0.47 -4.39 -11.19
C SER A 43 0.17 -3.89 -9.89
N PRO A 44 1.51 -3.70 -9.83
CA PRO A 44 2.16 -3.00 -8.72
C PRO A 44 1.66 -1.57 -8.51
N VAL A 45 1.74 -1.09 -7.27
CA VAL A 45 1.34 0.27 -6.84
C VAL A 45 2.01 0.63 -5.51
N TYR A 46 2.12 1.92 -5.21
CA TYR A 46 2.46 2.42 -3.87
C TYR A 46 1.20 2.99 -3.21
N TYR A 47 0.78 2.43 -2.07
CA TYR A 47 -0.29 3.03 -1.26
C TYR A 47 0.32 3.86 -0.14
N ILE A 48 -0.03 5.15 -0.09
CA ILE A 48 0.31 6.05 1.01
C ILE A 48 -0.92 6.13 1.92
N LEU A 49 -0.84 5.54 3.11
CA LEU A 49 -1.94 5.45 4.07
C LEU A 49 -1.60 6.21 5.35
N GLY A 50 -2.48 7.15 5.73
CA GLY A 50 -2.45 7.82 7.03
C GLY A 50 -3.63 7.38 7.91
N GLY A 51 -3.39 7.25 9.21
CA GLY A 51 -4.43 7.06 10.21
C GLY A 51 -4.75 8.35 10.97
N VAL A 52 -5.39 8.22 12.13
CA VAL A 52 -5.83 9.35 12.97
C VAL A 52 -4.96 9.53 14.22
N ASN A 53 -4.26 8.49 14.65
CA ASN A 53 -3.40 8.54 15.81
C ASN A 53 -1.96 8.96 15.43
N PRO A 54 -1.18 9.56 16.35
CA PRO A 54 0.21 9.89 16.10
C PRO A 54 1.01 8.66 15.64
N TRP A 55 1.82 8.85 14.59
CA TRP A 55 2.66 7.82 13.96
C TRP A 55 1.91 6.73 13.17
N GLU A 56 0.59 6.85 12.98
CA GLU A 56 -0.14 6.09 11.95
C GLU A 56 0.09 6.69 10.57
N GLY A 57 1.22 6.34 9.95
CA GLY A 57 1.49 6.68 8.55
C GLY A 57 2.43 5.66 7.93
N THR A 58 2.12 5.22 6.71
CA THR A 58 2.91 4.20 6.01
C THR A 58 2.85 4.36 4.49
N ILE A 59 3.95 3.98 3.84
CA ILE A 59 4.00 3.67 2.42
C ILE A 59 4.06 2.15 2.30
N ILE A 60 3.13 1.60 1.50
CA ILE A 60 3.00 0.17 1.22
C ILE A 60 3.38 -0.03 -0.25
N THR A 61 4.59 -0.52 -0.50
CA THR A 61 5.04 -0.92 -1.84
C THR A 61 4.46 -2.29 -2.16
N ARG A 62 3.55 -2.36 -3.13
CA ARG A 62 2.79 -3.57 -3.44
C ARG A 62 3.21 -4.19 -4.77
N SER A 63 3.52 -5.48 -4.75
CA SER A 63 3.46 -6.35 -5.93
C SER A 63 2.07 -7.02 -6.05
N LEU A 64 1.87 -7.78 -7.13
CA LEU A 64 0.60 -8.46 -7.42
C LEU A 64 0.12 -9.36 -6.26
N ASN A 65 1.05 -10.02 -5.57
CA ASN A 65 0.75 -11.06 -4.58
C ASN A 65 0.95 -10.64 -3.12
N GLY A 66 1.53 -9.46 -2.85
CA GLY A 66 1.81 -9.03 -1.48
C GLY A 66 2.53 -7.69 -1.38
N THR A 67 3.01 -7.39 -0.17
CA THR A 67 3.79 -6.19 0.13
C THR A 67 5.28 -6.50 0.04
N ASP A 68 6.00 -5.78 -0.80
CA ASP A 68 7.43 -5.97 -1.02
C ASP A 68 8.26 -5.15 -0.02
N LEU A 69 7.84 -3.91 0.25
CA LEU A 69 8.44 -3.00 1.21
C LEU A 69 7.35 -2.26 1.98
N LEU A 70 7.56 -2.08 3.28
CA LEU A 70 6.68 -1.33 4.17
C LEU A 70 7.48 -0.30 4.97
N THR A 71 7.31 0.97 4.62
CA THR A 71 7.96 2.08 5.32
C THR A 71 6.93 2.76 6.21
N ASN A 72 7.27 3.01 7.48
CA ASN A 72 6.36 3.60 8.47
C ASN A 72 6.95 4.90 8.99
N LEU A 73 6.10 5.81 9.49
CA LEU A 73 6.54 6.90 10.34
C LEU A 73 7.27 6.33 11.56
N ASP A 74 8.38 6.96 11.95
CA ASP A 74 9.27 6.47 13.00
C ASP A 74 9.40 7.49 14.13
N LYS A 75 8.77 7.18 15.27
CA LYS A 75 8.82 8.00 16.49
C LYS A 75 10.24 8.13 17.07
N THR A 76 11.14 7.18 16.77
CA THR A 76 12.49 7.14 17.33
C THR A 76 13.48 8.00 16.55
N ASN A 77 13.24 8.21 15.24
CA ASN A 77 14.06 9.07 14.39
C ASN A 77 13.56 10.52 14.40
N SER A 78 14.11 11.32 15.31
CA SER A 78 13.79 12.74 15.48
C SER A 78 14.16 13.66 14.31
N LYS A 79 14.94 13.19 13.31
CA LYS A 79 15.35 13.99 12.15
C LYS A 79 14.41 13.83 10.96
N THR A 80 14.06 12.58 10.62
CA THR A 80 13.31 12.27 9.39
C THR A 80 12.10 11.36 9.60
N GLY A 81 11.87 10.82 10.80
CA GLY A 81 10.77 9.88 11.04
C GLY A 81 9.37 10.51 11.09
N TRP A 82 9.27 11.84 11.07
CA TRP A 82 8.02 12.61 11.15
C TRP A 82 7.30 12.79 9.80
N TYR A 83 7.92 12.39 8.69
CA TYR A 83 7.32 12.42 7.36
C TYR A 83 7.68 11.17 6.56
N LEU A 84 6.89 10.90 5.52
CA LEU A 84 7.16 9.92 4.49
C LEU A 84 7.04 10.60 3.13
N LEU A 85 7.88 10.20 2.17
CA LEU A 85 7.85 10.69 0.79
C LEU A 85 7.84 9.50 -0.15
N GLU A 86 6.86 9.48 -1.05
CA GLU A 86 6.77 8.55 -2.17
C GLU A 86 6.57 9.34 -3.46
N THR A 87 7.07 8.81 -4.58
CA THR A 87 6.84 9.35 -5.91
C THR A 87 6.34 8.23 -6.82
N ASN A 88 7.24 7.59 -7.58
CA ASN A 88 6.94 6.48 -8.47
C ASN A 88 8.08 5.43 -8.51
N TYR A 89 9.01 5.47 -7.54
CA TYR A 89 10.24 4.67 -7.53
C TYR A 89 10.44 4.04 -6.15
N ASP A 90 10.83 2.76 -6.12
CA ASP A 90 11.02 2.04 -4.85
C ASP A 90 12.04 2.74 -3.95
N GLN A 91 11.68 2.93 -2.68
CA GLN A 91 12.46 3.70 -1.71
C GLN A 91 13.83 3.07 -1.35
N ASP A 92 14.03 1.79 -1.67
CA ASP A 92 15.29 1.08 -1.49
C ASP A 92 16.25 1.20 -2.70
N LYS A 93 15.85 1.92 -3.76
CA LYS A 93 16.60 2.06 -5.01
C LYS A 93 16.93 3.52 -5.32
N PRO A 94 18.05 3.78 -6.03
CA PRO A 94 18.35 5.12 -6.53
C PRO A 94 17.33 5.55 -7.59
N VAL A 95 16.87 6.79 -7.50
CA VAL A 95 16.09 7.44 -8.58
C VAL A 95 17.02 7.80 -9.74
N SER A 96 16.54 7.62 -10.97
CA SER A 96 17.27 7.83 -12.23
C SER A 96 16.82 9.10 -12.96
#